data_AF-A0A060WMI3-F1
#
_entry.id   AF-A0A060WMI3-F1
#
_cell.length_a   1.000
_cell.length_b   1.000
_cell.length_c   1.000
_cell.angle_alpha   90.00
_cell.angle_beta   90.00
_cell.angle_gamma   90.00
#
_symmetry.space_group_name_H-M   'P 1'
#
loop_
_entity.id
_entity.type
_entity.pdbx_description
1 polymer ?
#
loop_
_entity_poly.entity_id
_entity_poly.type
_entity_poly.pdbx_seq_one_letter_code
_entity_poly.pdbx_strand_id
1 'polypeptide(L)'
;MELTPQEQRMDTLLELHHTAATFGRSLEQAMLPHLGENNLLKVNELVSSLYDPYKPYQLQYGELEKSHLLIQISAMPLEHGEVIDCVEELSHSVGKLFGLASVAVDRCVKLTDGLAVCGLLKALKALFTKYVSDFSTTLQSIRKKCRLEDTPSAAVFQEDWTAFQNSVRIIATCGELLRQCGAYEQQLSNKILATAGKYLSESYSPLSLAGIQEASSTERKTSGRNPWQEYNYLQRGNMAEYNSLMEVLYSLKEKGTGNSSLLAEPRVALTRLNQQANQLAFDSVFLQIKHQLCLVSTMESRDAGGFGESYAEDLPTFSLSPQEYITNIGQYIMSLPLHLEPFVTQEDPALELALHAGKLPFPPEQGDDLPELDNTADYWLGSIARATMQTYCDAILLIPELTAHSTKQLATDIDYLSNVMDALGLQPSRTLQQIVTLLRAKPEEYRLTAKLLPRRLVSTIAALRGLDH
;
A
#
# COMPACT_ATOMS: atom_id res chain seq x y z
N MET A 1 -12.76 -22.08 21.83
CA MET A 1 -12.70 -20.62 22.06
C MET A 1 -14.12 -20.20 22.40
N GLU A 2 -14.39 -19.84 23.66
CA GLU A 2 -15.73 -19.37 24.06
C GLU A 2 -15.98 -18.00 23.42
N LEU A 3 -17.07 -17.85 22.66
CA LEU A 3 -17.47 -16.57 22.07
C LEU A 3 -17.65 -15.54 23.18
N THR A 4 -17.13 -14.34 22.98
CA THR A 4 -17.29 -13.26 23.94
C THR A 4 -18.77 -12.93 24.15
N PRO A 5 -19.20 -12.45 25.33
CA PRO A 5 -20.60 -12.09 25.60
C PRO A 5 -21.20 -11.09 24.57
N GLN A 6 -20.34 -10.30 23.95
CA GLN A 6 -20.70 -9.31 22.94
C GLN A 6 -20.89 -9.92 21.55
N GLU A 7 -20.13 -10.96 21.18
CA GLU A 7 -20.36 -11.73 19.95
C GLU A 7 -21.67 -12.50 20.00
N GLN A 8 -21.93 -13.20 21.12
CA GLN A 8 -23.17 -13.93 21.35
C GLN A 8 -24.41 -13.02 21.27
N ARG A 9 -24.27 -11.76 21.69
CA ARG A 9 -25.35 -10.76 21.66
C ARG A 9 -25.78 -10.39 20.23
N MET A 10 -24.84 -10.27 19.29
CA MET A 10 -25.18 -9.95 17.89
C MET A 10 -25.86 -11.13 17.20
N ASP A 11 -25.34 -12.34 17.39
CA ASP A 11 -25.90 -13.54 16.78
C ASP A 11 -27.32 -13.83 17.32
N THR A 12 -27.51 -13.71 18.63
CA THR A 12 -28.84 -13.85 19.26
C THR A 12 -29.82 -12.80 18.72
N LEU A 13 -29.39 -11.54 18.55
CA LEU A 13 -30.23 -10.49 17.98
C LEU A 13 -30.65 -10.80 16.54
N LEU A 14 -29.72 -11.32 15.73
CA LEU A 14 -30.00 -11.73 14.35
C LEU A 14 -31.00 -12.87 14.28
N GLU A 15 -30.87 -13.90 15.13
CA GLU A 15 -31.82 -15.02 15.19
C GLU A 15 -33.22 -14.58 15.62
N LEU A 16 -33.30 -13.74 16.66
CA LEU A 16 -34.58 -13.20 17.13
C LEU A 16 -35.25 -12.35 16.05
N HIS A 17 -34.49 -11.44 15.40
CA HIS A 17 -35.02 -10.62 14.31
C HIS A 17 -35.45 -11.48 13.11
N HIS A 18 -34.67 -12.51 12.76
CA HIS A 18 -35.01 -13.42 11.67
C HIS A 18 -36.33 -14.16 11.92
N THR A 19 -36.55 -14.60 13.17
CA THR A 19 -37.79 -15.25 13.61
C THR A 19 -38.96 -14.27 13.49
N ALA A 20 -38.82 -13.05 14.01
CA ALA A 20 -39.85 -12.01 13.92
C ALA A 20 -40.15 -11.62 12.46
N ALA A 21 -39.13 -11.48 11.61
CA ALA A 21 -39.30 -11.16 10.20
C ALA A 21 -39.97 -12.29 9.41
N THR A 22 -39.71 -13.55 9.77
CA THR A 22 -40.37 -14.71 9.16
C THR A 22 -41.84 -14.77 9.59
N PHE A 23 -42.13 -14.56 10.87
CA PHE A 23 -43.49 -14.45 11.37
C PHE A 23 -44.26 -13.30 10.71
N GLY A 24 -43.63 -12.12 10.58
CA GLY A 24 -44.21 -10.96 9.90
C GLY A 24 -44.54 -11.24 8.43
N ARG A 25 -43.65 -11.92 7.69
CA ARG A 25 -43.93 -12.34 6.30
C ARG A 25 -45.09 -13.34 6.21
N SER A 26 -45.19 -14.28 7.15
CA SER A 26 -46.32 -15.21 7.20
C SER A 26 -47.64 -14.50 7.50
N LEU A 27 -47.63 -13.52 8.40
CA LEU A 27 -48.80 -12.67 8.67
C LEU A 27 -49.19 -11.82 7.46
N GLU A 28 -48.23 -11.17 6.81
CA GLU A 28 -48.45 -10.41 5.58
C GLU A 28 -49.11 -11.29 4.51
N GLN A 29 -48.56 -12.49 4.24
CA GLN A 29 -49.12 -13.43 3.26
C GLN A 29 -50.54 -13.88 3.60
N ALA A 30 -50.84 -14.13 4.87
CA ALA A 30 -52.17 -14.52 5.32
C ALA A 30 -53.18 -13.36 5.21
N MET A 31 -52.73 -12.12 5.41
CA MET A 31 -53.58 -10.92 5.38
C MET A 31 -53.73 -10.30 3.98
N LEU A 32 -52.81 -10.58 3.05
CA LEU A 32 -52.78 -9.99 1.71
C LEU A 32 -54.10 -10.15 0.92
N PRO A 33 -54.80 -11.31 0.93
CA PRO A 33 -56.06 -11.48 0.20
C PRO A 33 -57.21 -10.59 0.72
N HIS A 34 -57.15 -10.20 2.00
CA HIS A 34 -58.19 -9.43 2.70
C HIS A 34 -57.72 -8.02 3.08
N LEU A 35 -56.59 -7.56 2.55
CA LEU A 35 -55.96 -6.31 2.99
C LEU A 35 -56.85 -5.08 2.76
N GLY A 36 -57.65 -5.06 1.68
CA GLY A 36 -58.60 -4.00 1.38
C GLY A 36 -59.84 -3.97 2.30
N GLU A 37 -60.11 -5.05 3.02
CA GLU A 37 -61.22 -5.19 3.98
C GLU A 37 -60.77 -4.84 5.41
N ASN A 38 -59.46 -4.83 5.67
CA ASN A 38 -58.86 -4.60 6.98
C ASN A 38 -58.66 -3.11 7.29
N ASN A 39 -58.77 -2.73 8.56
CA ASN A 39 -58.41 -1.38 9.00
C ASN A 39 -56.88 -1.19 8.97
N LEU A 40 -56.38 -0.50 7.95
CA LEU A 40 -54.95 -0.29 7.71
C LEU A 40 -54.19 0.37 8.88
N LEU A 41 -54.87 1.19 9.70
CA LEU A 41 -54.25 1.77 10.90
C LEU A 41 -53.94 0.69 11.94
N LYS A 42 -54.84 -0.28 12.13
CA LYS A 42 -54.63 -1.42 13.04
C LYS A 42 -53.60 -2.40 12.50
N VAL A 43 -53.52 -2.56 11.18
CA VAL A 43 -52.42 -3.32 10.55
C VAL A 43 -51.08 -2.62 10.82
N ASN A 44 -51.01 -1.29 10.75
CA ASN A 44 -49.78 -0.53 11.06
C ASN A 44 -49.37 -0.62 12.55
N GLU A 45 -50.34 -0.57 13.47
CA GLU A 45 -50.08 -0.82 14.91
C GLU A 45 -49.51 -2.23 15.14
N LEU A 46 -50.03 -3.24 14.45
CA LEU A 46 -49.53 -4.62 14.52
C LEU A 46 -48.08 -4.73 14.00
N VAL A 47 -47.82 -4.15 12.82
CA VAL A 47 -46.47 -4.11 12.22
C VAL A 47 -45.49 -3.42 13.15
N SER A 48 -45.88 -2.28 13.72
CA SER A 48 -45.04 -1.52 14.67
C SER A 48 -44.78 -2.34 15.94
N SER A 49 -45.80 -3.03 16.48
CA SER A 49 -45.66 -3.89 17.67
C SER A 49 -44.67 -5.06 17.43
N LEU A 50 -44.57 -5.56 16.20
CA LEU A 50 -43.65 -6.64 15.84
C LEU A 50 -42.20 -6.15 15.69
N TYR A 51 -41.99 -4.97 15.08
CA TYR A 51 -40.65 -4.52 14.68
C TYR A 51 -40.05 -3.42 15.58
N ASP A 52 -40.84 -2.62 16.29
CA ASP A 52 -40.34 -1.56 17.19
C ASP A 52 -39.39 -2.09 18.29
N PRO A 53 -39.54 -3.30 18.86
CA PRO A 53 -38.56 -3.84 19.82
C PRO A 53 -37.13 -3.92 19.28
N TYR A 54 -36.95 -4.05 17.97
CA TYR A 54 -35.64 -4.14 17.32
C TYR A 54 -35.07 -2.77 16.92
N LYS A 55 -35.90 -1.74 16.82
CA LYS A 55 -35.52 -0.40 16.36
C LYS A 55 -34.32 0.21 17.10
N PRO A 56 -34.21 0.16 18.43
CA PRO A 56 -33.04 0.71 19.14
C PRO A 56 -31.72 0.05 18.71
N TYR A 57 -31.75 -1.27 18.48
CA TYR A 57 -30.58 -2.03 18.05
C TYR A 57 -30.26 -1.78 16.58
N GLN A 58 -31.27 -1.64 15.72
CA GLN A 58 -31.08 -1.30 14.30
C GLN A 58 -30.50 0.11 14.11
N LEU A 59 -30.90 1.08 14.95
CA LEU A 59 -30.31 2.43 14.95
C LEU A 59 -28.86 2.43 15.45
N GLN A 60 -28.51 1.54 16.38
CA GLN A 60 -27.15 1.39 16.90
C GLN A 60 -26.29 0.39 16.12
N TYR A 61 -26.80 -0.15 15.00
CA TYR A 61 -26.17 -1.24 14.28
C TYR A 61 -24.72 -0.94 13.89
N GLY A 62 -24.42 0.28 13.45
CA GLY A 62 -23.06 0.67 13.06
C GLY A 62 -22.01 0.47 14.16
N GLU A 63 -22.32 0.82 15.41
CA GLU A 63 -21.39 0.63 16.54
C GLU A 63 -21.33 -0.82 17.02
N LEU A 64 -22.47 -1.54 16.98
CA LEU A 64 -22.52 -2.96 17.31
C LEU A 64 -21.68 -3.78 16.33
N GLU A 65 -21.84 -3.56 15.02
CA GLU A 65 -21.08 -4.24 13.97
C GLU A 65 -19.61 -3.88 14.03
N LYS A 66 -19.28 -2.59 14.24
CA LYS A 66 -17.89 -2.14 14.42
C LYS A 66 -17.21 -2.87 15.59
N SER A 67 -17.85 -2.91 16.75
CA SER A 67 -17.29 -3.57 17.92
C SER A 67 -17.09 -5.07 17.69
N HIS A 68 -18.07 -5.74 17.06
CA HIS A 68 -17.99 -7.15 16.70
C HIS A 68 -16.82 -7.44 15.74
N LEU A 69 -16.69 -6.65 14.67
CA LEU A 69 -15.59 -6.77 13.70
C LEU A 69 -14.21 -6.52 14.32
N LEU A 70 -14.11 -5.54 15.23
CA LEU A 70 -12.86 -5.24 15.92
C LEU A 70 -12.43 -6.37 16.87
N ILE A 71 -13.37 -7.05 17.52
CA ILE A 71 -13.08 -8.25 18.32
C ILE A 71 -12.55 -9.37 17.41
N GLN A 72 -13.27 -9.68 16.32
CA GLN A 72 -12.91 -10.76 15.40
C GLN A 72 -11.53 -10.56 14.76
N ILE A 73 -11.23 -9.35 14.27
CA ILE A 73 -9.92 -9.07 13.67
C ILE A 73 -8.80 -9.03 14.72
N SER A 74 -9.10 -8.73 15.99
CA SER A 74 -8.10 -8.83 17.08
C SER A 74 -7.74 -10.26 17.45
N ALA A 75 -8.65 -11.21 17.22
CA ALA A 75 -8.38 -12.63 17.43
C ALA A 75 -7.47 -13.23 16.34
N MET A 76 -7.10 -12.45 15.32
CA MET A 76 -6.22 -12.85 14.22
C MET A 76 -4.86 -12.14 14.33
N PRO A 77 -3.93 -12.62 15.18
CA PRO A 77 -2.60 -12.03 15.27
C PRO A 77 -1.83 -12.26 13.96
N LEU A 78 -1.23 -11.19 13.44
CA LEU A 78 -0.38 -11.22 12.24
C LEU A 78 1.09 -11.48 12.57
N GLU A 79 1.46 -11.34 13.84
CA GLU A 79 2.83 -11.51 14.31
C GLU A 79 2.93 -12.78 15.14
N HIS A 80 3.66 -13.76 14.62
CA HIS A 80 3.99 -15.00 15.29
C HIS A 80 5.30 -15.56 14.73
N GLY A 81 6.11 -16.20 15.59
CA GLY A 81 7.27 -16.98 15.15
C GLY A 81 8.36 -16.18 14.42
N GLU A 82 8.96 -16.82 13.42
CA GLU A 82 10.02 -16.28 12.59
C GLU A 82 9.49 -15.36 11.48
N VAL A 83 10.38 -14.78 10.67
CA VAL A 83 9.98 -13.89 9.56
C VAL A 83 9.10 -14.62 8.55
N ILE A 84 9.41 -15.88 8.25
CA ILE A 84 8.64 -16.69 7.29
C ILE A 84 7.21 -16.94 7.77
N ASP A 85 7.03 -17.27 9.06
CA ASP A 85 5.72 -17.49 9.67
C ASP A 85 4.87 -16.21 9.61
N CYS A 86 5.50 -15.05 9.89
CA CYS A 86 4.84 -13.76 9.75
C CYS A 86 4.38 -13.52 8.30
N VAL A 87 5.22 -13.79 7.30
CA VAL A 87 4.89 -13.61 5.87
C VAL A 87 3.73 -14.52 5.45
N GLU A 88 3.71 -15.76 5.92
CA GLU A 88 2.61 -16.69 5.66
C GLU A 88 1.32 -16.24 6.33
N GLU A 89 1.36 -15.79 7.59
CA GLU A 89 0.17 -15.27 8.27
C GLU A 89 -0.37 -13.99 7.61
N LEU A 90 0.50 -13.09 7.15
CA LEU A 90 0.10 -11.92 6.35
C LEU A 90 -0.66 -12.37 5.09
N SER A 91 -0.17 -13.38 4.39
CA SER A 91 -0.82 -13.92 3.18
C SER A 91 -2.20 -14.53 3.49
N HIS A 92 -2.31 -15.36 4.53
CA HIS A 92 -3.59 -15.96 4.94
C HIS A 92 -4.59 -14.94 5.50
N SER A 93 -4.11 -13.84 6.07
CA SER A 93 -4.95 -12.81 6.67
C SER A 93 -5.84 -12.08 5.66
N VAL A 94 -5.43 -11.99 4.39
CA VAL A 94 -6.16 -11.30 3.33
C VAL A 94 -7.55 -11.92 3.13
N GLY A 95 -7.60 -13.24 2.92
CA GLY A 95 -8.87 -13.95 2.73
C GLY A 95 -9.78 -13.86 3.95
N LYS A 96 -9.20 -13.91 5.16
CA LYS A 96 -9.94 -13.76 6.42
C LYS A 96 -10.54 -12.34 6.54
N LEU A 97 -9.78 -11.29 6.22
CA LEU A 97 -10.26 -9.90 6.25
C LEU A 97 -11.48 -9.69 5.36
N PHE A 98 -11.42 -10.10 4.10
CA PHE A 98 -12.53 -9.94 3.16
C PHE A 98 -13.69 -10.91 3.46
N GLY A 99 -13.41 -12.06 4.07
CA GLY A 99 -14.42 -12.94 4.64
C GLY A 99 -15.23 -12.23 5.74
N LEU A 100 -14.56 -11.63 6.73
CA LEU A 100 -15.22 -10.85 7.80
C LEU A 100 -16.05 -9.69 7.23
N ALA A 101 -15.48 -8.95 6.28
CA ALA A 101 -16.15 -7.84 5.62
C ALA A 101 -17.40 -8.29 4.83
N SER A 102 -17.35 -9.45 4.17
CA SER A 102 -18.49 -10.00 3.42
C SER A 102 -19.61 -10.46 4.34
N VAL A 103 -19.28 -11.15 5.43
CA VAL A 103 -20.28 -11.58 6.43
C VAL A 103 -20.93 -10.37 7.12
N ALA A 104 -20.19 -9.27 7.33
CA ALA A 104 -20.77 -8.02 7.85
C ALA A 104 -21.86 -7.44 6.94
N VAL A 105 -21.68 -7.49 5.62
CA VAL A 105 -22.71 -7.08 4.65
C VAL A 105 -23.95 -7.95 4.79
N ASP A 106 -23.78 -9.27 4.91
CA ASP A 106 -24.91 -10.20 5.10
C ASP A 106 -25.67 -9.94 6.41
N ARG A 107 -24.97 -9.68 7.51
CA ARG A 107 -25.57 -9.30 8.79
C ARG A 107 -26.36 -8.00 8.67
N CYS A 108 -25.80 -7.00 8.00
CA CYS A 108 -26.45 -5.70 7.76
C CYS A 108 -27.77 -5.88 7.01
N VAL A 109 -27.78 -6.68 5.94
CA VAL A 109 -29.00 -6.97 5.19
C VAL A 109 -30.01 -7.74 6.04
N LYS A 110 -29.57 -8.77 6.77
CA LYS A 110 -30.47 -9.59 7.61
C LYS A 110 -31.15 -8.81 8.74
N LEU A 111 -30.44 -7.88 9.37
CA LEU A 111 -30.97 -7.12 10.51
C LEU A 111 -31.68 -5.83 10.10
N THR A 112 -31.23 -5.17 9.04
CA THR A 112 -31.65 -3.80 8.71
C THR A 112 -32.21 -3.63 7.31
N ASP A 113 -32.29 -4.72 6.53
CA ASP A 113 -32.76 -4.73 5.15
C ASP A 113 -32.00 -3.72 4.26
N GLY A 114 -30.72 -3.49 4.60
CA GLY A 114 -29.83 -2.56 3.89
C GLY A 114 -29.97 -1.09 4.28
N LEU A 115 -30.84 -0.73 5.23
CA LEU A 115 -31.00 0.66 5.67
C LEU A 115 -29.81 1.16 6.49
N ALA A 116 -29.09 0.29 7.21
CA ALA A 116 -27.93 0.69 8.00
C ALA A 116 -26.60 0.76 7.23
N VAL A 117 -26.64 0.90 5.90
CA VAL A 117 -25.42 0.93 5.06
C VAL A 117 -24.44 2.03 5.49
N CYS A 118 -24.90 3.22 5.87
CA CYS A 118 -24.00 4.26 6.38
C CYS A 118 -23.25 3.82 7.65
N GLY A 119 -23.92 3.09 8.56
CA GLY A 119 -23.30 2.51 9.75
C GLY A 119 -22.33 1.37 9.40
N LEU A 120 -22.71 0.50 8.46
CA LEU A 120 -21.86 -0.57 7.95
C LEU A 120 -20.56 -0.01 7.32
N LEU A 121 -20.66 1.04 6.50
CA LEU A 121 -19.49 1.67 5.88
C LEU A 121 -18.52 2.22 6.93
N LYS A 122 -19.02 2.82 8.00
CA LYS A 122 -18.19 3.26 9.14
C LYS A 122 -17.51 2.07 9.83
N ALA A 123 -18.24 0.97 10.05
CA ALA A 123 -17.70 -0.25 10.66
C ALA A 123 -16.62 -0.91 9.78
N LEU A 124 -16.85 -1.02 8.46
CA LEU A 124 -15.88 -1.55 7.50
C LEU A 124 -14.61 -0.68 7.45
N LYS A 125 -14.75 0.65 7.41
CA LYS A 125 -13.59 1.56 7.48
C LYS A 125 -12.76 1.33 8.74
N ALA A 126 -13.40 1.14 9.90
CA ALA A 126 -12.71 0.83 11.15
C ALA A 126 -12.00 -0.53 11.11
N LEU A 127 -12.62 -1.56 10.52
CA LEU A 127 -12.02 -2.88 10.29
C LEU A 127 -10.73 -2.77 9.46
N PHE A 128 -10.80 -2.14 8.28
CA PHE A 128 -9.62 -1.96 7.42
C PHE A 128 -8.54 -1.11 8.10
N THR A 129 -8.92 -0.06 8.85
CA THR A 129 -7.96 0.77 9.58
C THR A 129 -7.19 -0.03 10.62
N LYS A 130 -7.88 -0.88 11.39
CA LYS A 130 -7.23 -1.77 12.36
C LYS A 130 -6.31 -2.77 11.67
N TYR A 131 -6.80 -3.43 10.61
CA TYR A 131 -5.99 -4.39 9.85
C TYR A 131 -4.70 -3.76 9.30
N VAL A 132 -4.80 -2.58 8.66
CA VAL A 132 -3.62 -1.87 8.13
C VAL A 132 -2.64 -1.51 9.23
N SER A 133 -3.13 -1.11 10.42
CA SER A 133 -2.29 -0.81 11.57
C SER A 133 -1.53 -2.06 12.06
N ASP A 134 -2.24 -3.18 12.20
CA ASP A 134 -1.65 -4.45 12.64
C ASP A 134 -0.60 -4.93 11.61
N PHE A 135 -0.93 -4.89 10.31
CA PHE A 135 -0.01 -5.26 9.22
C PHE A 135 1.23 -4.35 9.19
N SER A 136 1.05 -3.04 9.33
CA SER A 136 2.18 -2.08 9.37
C SER A 136 3.11 -2.36 10.55
N THR A 137 2.56 -2.77 11.69
CA THR A 137 3.35 -3.15 12.88
C THR A 137 4.14 -4.42 12.62
N THR A 138 3.53 -5.43 11.99
CA THR A 138 4.22 -6.66 11.57
C THR A 138 5.33 -6.36 10.56
N LEU A 139 5.12 -5.47 9.59
CA LEU A 139 6.17 -5.02 8.66
C LEU A 139 7.37 -4.41 9.39
N GLN A 140 7.12 -3.57 10.41
CA GLN A 140 8.19 -2.99 11.23
C GLN A 140 8.93 -4.06 12.05
N SER A 141 8.21 -5.06 12.57
CA SER A 141 8.81 -6.19 13.28
C SER A 141 9.71 -7.02 12.34
N ILE A 142 9.22 -7.34 11.13
CA ILE A 142 10.01 -8.03 10.09
C ILE A 142 11.26 -7.24 9.75
N ARG A 143 11.16 -5.92 9.55
CA ARG A 143 12.30 -5.04 9.29
C ARG A 143 13.39 -5.16 10.35
N LYS A 144 13.00 -5.18 11.62
CA LYS A 144 13.91 -5.37 12.76
C LYS A 144 14.51 -6.77 12.80
N LYS A 145 13.69 -7.81 12.58
CA LYS A 145 14.16 -9.22 12.53
C LYS A 145 15.16 -9.45 11.39
N CYS A 146 14.99 -8.77 10.25
CA CYS A 146 15.92 -8.77 9.12
C CYS A 146 17.17 -7.88 9.34
N ARG A 147 17.33 -7.24 10.51
CA ARG A 147 18.49 -6.40 10.86
C ARG A 147 18.76 -5.25 9.88
N LEU A 148 17.71 -4.73 9.25
CA LEU A 148 17.83 -3.66 8.26
C LEU A 148 18.13 -2.27 8.87
N GLU A 149 18.20 -2.20 10.20
CA GLU A 149 18.51 -1.00 10.98
C GLU A 149 19.91 -1.07 11.63
N ASP A 150 20.63 -2.18 11.47
CA ASP A 150 21.96 -2.33 12.07
C ASP A 150 22.96 -1.36 11.41
N THR A 151 23.79 -0.71 12.23
CA THR A 151 24.91 0.10 11.75
C THR A 151 25.92 -0.75 10.98
N PRO A 152 26.60 -0.18 9.97
CA PRO A 152 27.64 -0.88 9.21
C PRO A 152 28.74 -1.38 10.15
N SER A 153 28.69 -2.66 10.50
CA SER A 153 29.80 -3.38 11.11
C SER A 153 30.70 -3.87 9.99
N ALA A 154 31.99 -4.04 10.27
CA ALA A 154 32.97 -4.67 9.36
C ALA A 154 32.71 -6.19 9.20
N ALA A 155 31.44 -6.58 9.14
CA ALA A 155 31.01 -7.93 8.84
C ALA A 155 31.32 -8.24 7.37
N VAL A 156 31.69 -9.50 7.15
CA VAL A 156 31.95 -10.08 5.84
C VAL A 156 30.78 -9.80 4.91
N PHE A 157 31.06 -9.37 3.67
CA PHE A 157 30.05 -9.21 2.64
C PHE A 157 29.30 -10.54 2.47
N GLN A 158 28.01 -10.57 2.76
CA GLN A 158 27.22 -11.79 2.76
C GLN A 158 26.07 -11.64 1.78
N GLU A 159 26.07 -12.49 0.75
CA GLU A 159 25.03 -12.55 -0.27
C GLU A 159 23.83 -13.37 0.27
N ASP A 160 23.01 -12.73 1.10
CA ASP A 160 21.76 -13.30 1.63
C ASP A 160 20.54 -12.65 0.97
N TRP A 161 19.86 -13.43 0.13
CA TRP A 161 18.66 -13.00 -0.60
C TRP A 161 17.34 -13.33 0.12
N THR A 162 17.39 -13.97 1.29
CA THR A 162 16.18 -14.42 2.00
C THR A 162 15.28 -13.26 2.41
N ALA A 163 15.87 -12.16 2.92
CA ALA A 163 15.13 -10.95 3.30
C ALA A 163 14.43 -10.31 2.09
N PHE A 164 15.10 -10.28 0.94
CA PHE A 164 14.52 -9.78 -0.31
C PHE A 164 13.36 -10.68 -0.76
N GLN A 165 13.57 -11.99 -0.83
CA GLN A 165 12.54 -12.95 -1.22
C GLN A 165 11.30 -12.91 -0.32
N ASN A 166 11.48 -12.75 1.00
CA ASN A 166 10.36 -12.56 1.93
C ASN A 166 9.62 -11.24 1.66
N SER A 167 10.36 -10.16 1.39
CA SER A 167 9.76 -8.86 1.09
C SER A 167 8.94 -8.89 -0.20
N VAL A 168 9.39 -9.62 -1.22
CA VAL A 168 8.65 -9.85 -2.47
C VAL A 168 7.31 -10.54 -2.20
N ARG A 169 7.32 -11.61 -1.39
CA ARG A 169 6.08 -12.31 -1.02
C ARG A 169 5.10 -11.35 -0.35
N ILE A 170 5.58 -10.44 0.50
CA ILE A 170 4.74 -9.42 1.14
C ILE A 170 4.21 -8.40 0.12
N ILE A 171 5.01 -8.01 -0.89
CA ILE A 171 4.53 -7.16 -2.00
C ILE A 171 3.41 -7.88 -2.77
N ALA A 172 3.56 -9.18 -3.07
CA ALA A 172 2.50 -9.98 -3.69
C ALA A 172 1.22 -9.99 -2.84
N THR A 173 1.35 -10.17 -1.52
CA THR A 173 0.22 -10.06 -0.57
C THR A 173 -0.44 -8.68 -0.62
N CYS A 174 0.34 -7.60 -0.72
CA CYS A 174 -0.19 -6.24 -0.86
C CYS A 174 -0.93 -6.05 -2.19
N GLY A 175 -0.44 -6.66 -3.26
CA GLY A 175 -1.12 -6.76 -4.55
C GLY A 175 -2.48 -7.42 -4.45
N GLU A 176 -2.54 -8.55 -3.77
CA GLU A 176 -3.77 -9.30 -3.59
C GLU A 176 -4.77 -8.51 -2.71
N LEU A 177 -4.28 -7.80 -1.69
CA LEU A 177 -5.09 -6.85 -0.91
C LEU A 177 -5.71 -5.75 -1.77
N LEU A 178 -4.91 -5.12 -2.66
CA LEU A 178 -5.39 -4.05 -3.54
C LEU A 178 -6.43 -4.59 -4.54
N ARG A 179 -6.15 -5.75 -5.14
CA ARG A 179 -7.03 -6.40 -6.11
C ARG A 179 -8.36 -6.82 -5.47
N GLN A 180 -8.31 -7.53 -4.34
CA GLN A 180 -9.51 -7.93 -3.61
C GLN A 180 -10.28 -6.72 -3.06
N CYS A 181 -9.61 -5.64 -2.65
CA CYS A 181 -10.28 -4.42 -2.20
C CYS A 181 -11.13 -3.80 -3.32
N GLY A 182 -10.59 -3.70 -4.54
CA GLY A 182 -11.34 -3.21 -5.70
C GLY A 182 -12.52 -4.10 -6.06
N ALA A 183 -12.32 -5.43 -6.09
CA ALA A 183 -13.40 -6.38 -6.36
C ALA A 183 -14.50 -6.34 -5.28
N TYR A 184 -14.10 -6.28 -4.02
CA TYR A 184 -15.01 -6.19 -2.87
C TYR A 184 -15.81 -4.90 -2.89
N GLU A 185 -15.19 -3.75 -3.20
CA GLU A 185 -15.89 -2.46 -3.31
C GLU A 185 -16.98 -2.51 -4.38
N GLN A 186 -16.70 -3.12 -5.54
CA GLN A 186 -17.70 -3.32 -6.60
C GLN A 186 -18.84 -4.24 -6.15
N GLN A 187 -18.52 -5.36 -5.48
CA GLN A 187 -19.51 -6.29 -4.93
C GLN A 187 -20.39 -5.63 -3.86
N LEU A 188 -19.79 -4.84 -2.97
CA LEU A 188 -20.45 -4.06 -1.94
C LEU A 188 -21.44 -3.08 -2.56
N SER A 189 -21.01 -2.29 -3.56
CA SER A 189 -21.85 -1.35 -4.28
C SER A 189 -23.04 -2.02 -4.97
N ASN A 190 -22.80 -3.16 -5.64
CA ASN A 190 -23.87 -3.96 -6.25
C ASN A 190 -24.88 -4.45 -5.21
N LYS A 191 -24.41 -4.95 -4.06
CA LYS A 191 -25.26 -5.50 -3.00
C LYS A 191 -26.07 -4.41 -2.28
N ILE A 192 -25.47 -3.24 -2.06
CA ILE A 192 -26.16 -2.05 -1.52
C ILE A 192 -27.28 -1.63 -2.47
N LEU A 193 -27.01 -1.49 -3.78
CA LEU A 193 -28.04 -1.09 -4.73
C LEU A 193 -29.14 -2.16 -4.89
N ALA A 194 -28.79 -3.45 -4.89
CA ALA A 194 -29.78 -4.52 -4.98
C ALA A 194 -30.74 -4.57 -3.79
N THR A 195 -30.27 -4.19 -2.59
CA THR A 195 -31.06 -4.27 -1.35
C THR A 195 -31.72 -2.95 -1.00
N ALA A 196 -30.93 -1.89 -0.87
CA ALA A 196 -31.40 -0.57 -0.46
C ALA A 196 -31.84 0.31 -1.64
N GLY A 197 -31.49 -0.03 -2.89
CA GLY A 197 -31.91 0.72 -4.07
C GLY A 197 -33.42 0.71 -4.30
N LYS A 198 -34.16 -0.26 -3.74
CA LYS A 198 -35.63 -0.27 -3.77
C LYS A 198 -36.26 0.95 -3.10
N TYR A 199 -35.53 1.60 -2.18
CA TYR A 199 -35.98 2.81 -1.48
C TYR A 199 -35.78 4.10 -2.30
N LEU A 200 -35.04 4.04 -3.41
CA LEU A 200 -34.82 5.20 -4.29
C LEU A 200 -36.04 5.57 -5.14
N SER A 201 -36.97 4.64 -5.36
CA SER A 201 -38.00 4.76 -6.41
C SER A 201 -39.21 5.62 -6.07
N GLU A 202 -39.27 6.27 -4.90
CA GLU A 202 -40.50 6.95 -4.49
C GLU A 202 -40.49 8.49 -4.48
N SER A 203 -39.38 9.19 -4.20
CA SER A 203 -39.48 10.67 -4.06
C SER A 203 -38.20 11.49 -4.22
N TYR A 204 -37.02 10.89 -4.35
CA TYR A 204 -35.79 11.68 -4.16
C TYR A 204 -35.33 12.31 -5.49
N SER A 205 -35.66 13.58 -5.69
CA SER A 205 -34.98 14.44 -6.64
C SER A 205 -34.33 15.55 -5.83
N PRO A 206 -32.99 15.72 -5.89
CA PRO A 206 -32.29 16.72 -5.08
C PRO A 206 -32.71 18.17 -5.37
N LEU A 207 -33.48 18.42 -6.45
CA LEU A 207 -34.05 19.74 -6.77
C LEU A 207 -35.38 20.07 -6.06
N SER A 208 -35.96 19.18 -5.24
CA SER A 208 -37.28 19.42 -4.63
C SER A 208 -37.29 20.41 -3.46
N LEU A 209 -36.16 21.07 -3.18
CA LEU A 209 -36.02 22.07 -2.11
C LEU A 209 -36.14 23.53 -2.59
N ALA A 210 -36.44 23.76 -3.87
CA ALA A 210 -36.74 25.09 -4.41
C ALA A 210 -38.00 25.05 -5.29
N GLY A 211 -39.18 25.16 -4.67
CA GLY A 211 -40.42 25.30 -5.44
C GLY A 211 -41.67 24.97 -4.63
N ILE A 212 -42.11 25.90 -3.79
CA ILE A 212 -43.54 26.04 -3.50
C ILE A 212 -44.17 26.51 -4.82
N GLN A 213 -44.65 25.60 -5.67
CA GLN A 213 -45.79 25.84 -6.56
C GLN A 213 -46.23 24.59 -7.34
N GLU A 214 -47.55 24.40 -7.32
CA GLU A 214 -48.37 23.56 -8.20
C GLU A 214 -48.39 22.06 -7.93
N ALA A 215 -49.12 21.73 -6.86
CA ALA A 215 -50.02 20.60 -6.85
C ALA A 215 -51.03 20.72 -8.02
N SER A 216 -50.67 20.22 -9.20
CA SER A 216 -51.63 19.92 -10.25
C SER A 216 -52.12 18.48 -10.08
N SER A 217 -53.32 18.39 -9.52
CA SER A 217 -54.18 17.23 -9.44
C SER A 217 -54.39 16.54 -10.79
N THR A 218 -53.80 15.36 -10.98
CA THR A 218 -54.36 14.31 -11.84
C THR A 218 -53.96 12.93 -11.29
N GLU A 219 -54.92 12.29 -10.65
CA GLU A 219 -55.11 10.83 -10.60
C GLU A 219 -53.89 9.96 -10.26
N ARG A 220 -53.41 10.03 -9.01
CA ARG A 220 -52.84 8.84 -8.37
C ARG A 220 -53.89 8.27 -7.45
N LYS A 221 -54.59 7.22 -7.91
CA LYS A 221 -55.30 6.30 -7.02
C LYS A 221 -54.32 5.95 -5.89
N THR A 222 -54.62 6.42 -4.68
CA THR A 222 -54.04 5.91 -3.45
C THR A 222 -54.50 4.47 -3.30
N SER A 223 -53.91 3.54 -4.06
CA SER A 223 -53.84 2.15 -3.62
C SER A 223 -53.09 2.21 -2.30
N GLY A 224 -53.80 2.05 -1.18
CA GLY A 224 -53.21 1.99 0.14
C GLY A 224 -52.04 1.01 0.09
N ARG A 225 -50.83 1.55 0.17
CA ARG A 225 -49.62 0.74 0.13
C ARG A 225 -49.62 -0.16 1.35
N ASN A 226 -49.06 -1.34 1.17
CA ASN A 226 -49.08 -2.39 2.17
C ASN A 226 -48.29 -1.94 3.43
N PRO A 227 -48.90 -1.79 4.62
CA PRO A 227 -48.21 -1.32 5.82
C PRO A 227 -47.01 -2.18 6.23
N TRP A 228 -47.00 -3.46 5.84
CA TRP A 228 -45.88 -4.37 6.04
C TRP A 228 -44.62 -3.99 5.23
N GLN A 229 -44.81 -3.34 4.07
CA GLN A 229 -43.74 -2.93 3.17
C GLN A 229 -43.30 -1.47 3.39
N GLU A 230 -44.13 -0.67 4.06
CA GLU A 230 -43.83 0.72 4.42
C GLU A 230 -43.03 0.86 5.73
N TYR A 231 -42.89 -0.21 6.51
CA TYR A 231 -42.17 -0.12 7.77
C TYR A 231 -40.69 0.18 7.54
N ASN A 232 -40.29 1.41 7.86
CA ASN A 232 -38.92 1.87 7.78
C ASN A 232 -38.48 2.40 9.15
N TYR A 233 -37.67 1.62 9.86
CA TYR A 233 -37.21 1.99 11.20
C TYR A 233 -36.35 3.26 11.18
N LEU A 234 -35.58 3.48 10.10
CA LEU A 234 -34.63 4.58 9.98
C LEU A 234 -35.34 5.92 9.75
N GLN A 235 -36.33 5.97 8.84
CA GLN A 235 -37.17 7.15 8.66
C GLN A 235 -37.90 7.55 9.95
N ARG A 236 -38.40 6.55 10.71
CA ARG A 236 -39.13 6.77 11.97
C ARG A 236 -38.22 7.08 13.17
N GLY A 237 -36.92 6.81 13.07
CA GLY A 237 -35.97 6.88 14.19
C GLY A 237 -34.93 7.98 14.04
N ASN A 238 -34.42 8.18 12.83
CA ASN A 238 -33.36 9.12 12.52
C ASN A 238 -33.44 9.58 11.05
N MET A 239 -34.16 10.68 10.82
CA MET A 239 -34.35 11.24 9.48
C MET A 239 -33.03 11.75 8.85
N ALA A 240 -32.08 12.21 9.66
CA ALA A 240 -30.80 12.70 9.16
C ALA A 240 -29.96 11.56 8.55
N GLU A 241 -29.86 10.42 9.23
CA GLU A 241 -29.18 9.23 8.70
C GLU A 241 -29.88 8.65 7.47
N TYR A 242 -31.22 8.72 7.44
CA TYR A 242 -31.97 8.35 6.23
C TYR A 242 -31.60 9.23 5.03
N ASN A 243 -31.46 10.55 5.22
CA ASN A 243 -31.04 11.46 4.16
C ASN A 243 -29.61 11.14 3.67
N SER A 244 -28.68 10.89 4.60
CA SER A 244 -27.31 10.45 4.24
C SER A 244 -27.31 9.13 3.47
N LEU A 245 -28.17 8.17 3.83
CA LEU A 245 -28.33 6.93 3.06
C LEU A 245 -28.81 7.22 1.64
N MET A 246 -29.80 8.10 1.47
CA MET A 246 -30.28 8.47 0.15
C MET A 246 -29.17 9.11 -0.68
N GLU A 247 -28.40 10.05 -0.14
CA GLU A 247 -27.25 10.65 -0.85
C GLU A 247 -26.24 9.60 -1.34
N VAL A 248 -25.90 8.63 -0.49
CA VAL A 248 -25.00 7.53 -0.85
C VAL A 248 -25.58 6.70 -2.00
N LEU A 249 -26.86 6.31 -1.90
CA LEU A 249 -27.53 5.52 -2.93
C LEU A 249 -27.67 6.28 -4.26
N TYR A 250 -27.92 7.59 -4.23
CA TYR A 250 -27.93 8.45 -5.43
C TYR A 250 -26.56 8.50 -6.07
N SER A 251 -25.51 8.78 -5.29
CA SER A 251 -24.14 8.80 -5.80
C SER A 251 -23.75 7.45 -6.41
N LEU A 252 -24.18 6.33 -5.84
CA LEU A 252 -23.91 5.00 -6.39
C LEU A 252 -24.66 4.74 -7.70
N LYS A 253 -25.92 5.20 -7.79
CA LYS A 253 -26.72 5.07 -9.01
C LYS A 253 -26.19 5.95 -10.15
N GLU A 254 -25.74 7.16 -9.85
CA GLU A 254 -25.23 8.11 -10.84
C GLU A 254 -23.84 7.73 -11.36
N LYS A 255 -22.90 7.39 -10.46
CA LYS A 255 -21.51 7.05 -10.83
C LYS A 255 -21.35 5.64 -11.38
N GLY A 256 -22.33 4.76 -11.15
CA GLY A 256 -22.24 3.34 -11.42
C GLY A 256 -21.38 2.60 -10.39
N THR A 257 -21.57 1.27 -10.30
CA THR A 257 -20.96 0.44 -9.25
C THR A 257 -19.46 0.19 -9.44
N GLY A 258 -18.91 0.45 -10.62
CA GLY A 258 -17.48 0.33 -10.91
C GLY A 258 -16.64 1.55 -10.49
N ASN A 259 -17.26 2.71 -10.26
CA ASN A 259 -16.58 3.97 -9.90
C ASN A 259 -16.99 4.46 -8.50
N SER A 260 -17.56 3.58 -7.68
CA SER A 260 -17.91 3.91 -6.31
C SER A 260 -16.66 4.15 -5.49
N SER A 261 -16.65 5.19 -4.66
CA SER A 261 -15.54 5.56 -3.76
C SER A 261 -15.90 5.29 -2.29
N LEU A 262 -16.60 4.19 -2.02
CA LEU A 262 -17.09 3.83 -0.68
C LEU A 262 -15.93 3.50 0.28
N LEU A 263 -14.86 2.90 -0.24
CA LEU A 263 -13.67 2.45 0.48
C LEU A 263 -12.40 3.19 0.03
N ALA A 264 -12.54 4.43 -0.45
CA ALA A 264 -11.41 5.24 -0.89
C ALA A 264 -10.32 5.42 0.18
N GLU A 265 -10.72 5.71 1.42
CA GLU A 265 -9.79 5.82 2.57
C GLU A 265 -9.02 4.51 2.83
N PRO A 266 -9.68 3.33 3.00
CA PRO A 266 -9.00 2.04 3.04
C PRO A 266 -8.07 1.78 1.86
N ARG A 267 -8.50 2.08 0.63
CA ARG A 267 -7.70 1.86 -0.58
C ARG A 267 -6.38 2.64 -0.54
N VAL A 268 -6.43 3.93 -0.16
CA VAL A 268 -5.22 4.75 0.02
C VAL A 268 -4.31 4.18 1.11
N ALA A 269 -4.90 3.70 2.22
CA ALA A 269 -4.14 3.10 3.30
C ALA A 269 -3.43 1.80 2.88
N LEU A 270 -4.08 0.96 2.07
CA LEU A 270 -3.49 -0.25 1.47
C LEU A 270 -2.39 0.08 0.45
N THR A 271 -2.57 1.14 -0.38
CA THR A 271 -1.49 1.59 -1.28
C THR A 271 -0.27 2.06 -0.51
N ARG A 272 -0.46 2.74 0.63
CA ARG A 272 0.66 3.12 1.51
C ARG A 272 1.35 1.90 2.14
N LEU A 273 0.59 0.88 2.52
CA LEU A 273 1.15 -0.39 3.00
C LEU A 273 2.03 -1.05 1.93
N ASN A 274 1.55 -1.09 0.70
CA ASN A 274 2.31 -1.57 -0.44
C ASN A 274 3.63 -0.79 -0.65
N GLN A 275 3.60 0.54 -0.48
CA GLN A 275 4.81 1.36 -0.54
C GLN A 275 5.82 0.99 0.57
N GLN A 276 5.35 0.71 1.79
CA GLN A 276 6.22 0.25 2.88
C GLN A 276 6.85 -1.11 2.58
N ALA A 277 6.10 -2.04 1.97
CA ALA A 277 6.62 -3.33 1.55
C ALA A 277 7.69 -3.19 0.43
N ASN A 278 7.46 -2.31 -0.54
CA ASN A 278 8.45 -1.99 -1.57
C ASN A 278 9.72 -1.37 -0.96
N GLN A 279 9.57 -0.45 0.00
CA GLN A 279 10.72 0.13 0.71
C GLN A 279 11.50 -0.94 1.50
N LEU A 280 10.81 -1.88 2.15
CA LEU A 280 11.44 -2.99 2.86
C LEU A 280 12.29 -3.86 1.91
N ALA A 281 11.72 -4.23 0.75
CA ALA A 281 12.44 -4.97 -0.28
C ALA A 281 13.66 -4.20 -0.80
N PHE A 282 13.51 -2.91 -1.10
CA PHE A 282 14.62 -2.06 -1.53
C PHE A 282 15.74 -2.01 -0.49
N ASP A 283 15.40 -1.75 0.78
CA ASP A 283 16.38 -1.64 1.85
C ASP A 283 17.11 -2.97 2.08
N SER A 284 16.42 -4.11 1.88
CA SER A 284 17.03 -5.44 2.03
C SER A 284 18.18 -5.71 1.06
N VAL A 285 18.06 -5.22 -0.18
CA VAL A 285 19.12 -5.33 -1.21
C VAL A 285 20.16 -4.24 -0.98
N PHE A 286 19.70 -3.01 -0.76
CA PHE A 286 20.56 -1.85 -0.75
C PHE A 286 21.49 -1.76 0.46
N LEU A 287 21.13 -2.37 1.59
CA LEU A 287 21.93 -2.35 2.81
C LEU A 287 23.34 -2.93 2.61
N GLN A 288 23.47 -4.04 1.88
CA GLN A 288 24.77 -4.67 1.63
C GLN A 288 25.70 -3.76 0.81
N ILE A 289 25.14 -3.11 -0.21
CA ILE A 289 25.84 -2.13 -1.04
C ILE A 289 26.29 -0.94 -0.18
N LYS A 290 25.38 -0.41 0.65
CA LYS A 290 25.67 0.72 1.55
C LYS A 290 26.81 0.39 2.52
N HIS A 291 26.85 -0.82 3.09
CA HIS A 291 27.93 -1.25 3.97
C HIS A 291 29.30 -1.25 3.27
N GLN A 292 29.38 -1.75 2.04
CA GLN A 292 30.61 -1.73 1.25
C GLN A 292 31.05 -0.30 0.91
N LEU A 293 30.11 0.56 0.50
CA LEU A 293 30.42 1.96 0.15
C LEU A 293 30.84 2.80 1.36
N CYS A 294 30.41 2.48 2.58
CA CYS A 294 30.87 3.18 3.79
C CYS A 294 32.38 3.01 4.01
N LEU A 295 32.97 1.89 3.58
CA LEU A 295 34.41 1.62 3.71
C LEU A 295 35.26 2.65 2.95
N VAL A 296 34.76 3.18 1.83
CA VAL A 296 35.46 4.15 0.96
C VAL A 296 35.92 5.37 1.75
N SER A 297 35.04 5.93 2.59
CA SER A 297 35.34 7.11 3.41
C SER A 297 36.41 6.87 4.49
N THR A 298 36.72 5.61 4.82
CA THR A 298 37.62 5.22 5.92
C THR A 298 38.98 4.68 5.46
N MET A 299 39.16 4.44 4.15
CA MET A 299 40.30 3.71 3.58
C MET A 299 41.67 4.36 3.86
N GLU A 300 41.76 5.68 3.90
CA GLU A 300 43.06 6.35 4.05
C GLU A 300 43.67 6.26 5.47
N SER A 301 42.88 5.89 6.48
CA SER A 301 43.43 5.66 7.83
C SER A 301 44.29 4.39 7.94
N ARG A 302 44.22 3.49 6.94
CA ARG A 302 44.87 2.17 6.99
C ARG A 302 46.22 2.10 6.28
N ASP A 303 46.44 2.93 5.25
CA ASP A 303 47.63 2.85 4.39
C ASP A 303 48.73 3.89 4.69
N ALA A 304 48.51 4.83 5.62
CA ALA A 304 49.47 5.86 6.00
C ALA A 304 50.75 5.35 6.73
N GLY A 305 51.00 4.02 6.77
CA GLY A 305 52.09 3.40 7.53
C GLY A 305 53.11 2.58 6.73
N GLY A 306 53.05 2.57 5.39
CA GLY A 306 53.92 1.73 4.56
C GLY A 306 55.04 2.49 3.87
N PHE A 307 56.30 2.11 4.13
CA PHE A 307 57.57 2.60 3.56
C PHE A 307 57.72 2.46 2.01
N GLY A 308 56.74 2.91 1.20
CA GLY A 308 56.70 2.66 -0.25
C GLY A 308 56.28 3.81 -1.17
N GLU A 309 55.92 4.98 -0.64
CA GLU A 309 55.32 6.07 -1.43
C GLU A 309 56.22 6.62 -2.54
N SER A 310 57.54 6.53 -2.41
CA SER A 310 58.48 7.15 -3.37
C SER A 310 58.63 6.40 -4.71
N TYR A 311 58.07 5.19 -4.87
CA TYR A 311 58.21 4.40 -6.11
C TYR A 311 56.89 4.12 -6.85
N ALA A 312 55.74 4.47 -6.26
CA ALA A 312 54.42 4.18 -6.82
C ALA A 312 53.85 5.30 -7.71
N GLU A 313 54.41 6.52 -7.67
CA GLU A 313 53.88 7.67 -8.44
C GLU A 313 53.98 7.48 -9.97
N ASP A 314 54.99 6.73 -10.44
CA ASP A 314 55.30 6.55 -11.86
C ASP A 314 54.76 5.23 -12.48
N LEU A 315 53.99 4.42 -11.73
CA LEU A 315 53.37 3.25 -12.34
C LEU A 315 52.19 3.64 -13.27
N PRO A 316 52.13 3.09 -14.50
CA PRO A 316 51.04 3.35 -15.42
C PRO A 316 49.72 2.76 -14.89
N THR A 317 48.60 3.43 -15.15
CA THR A 317 47.24 3.08 -14.69
C THR A 317 46.82 1.64 -15.03
N PHE A 318 47.43 1.04 -16.06
CA PHE A 318 47.25 -0.37 -16.47
C PHE A 318 47.69 -1.41 -15.42
N SER A 319 48.26 -0.99 -14.30
CA SER A 319 48.68 -1.86 -13.20
C SER A 319 47.69 -1.94 -12.03
N LEU A 320 46.66 -1.08 -12.00
CA LEU A 320 45.68 -1.05 -10.91
C LEU A 320 44.48 -1.93 -11.24
N SER A 321 44.13 -2.84 -10.33
CA SER A 321 42.88 -3.59 -10.34
C SER A 321 41.83 -2.90 -9.49
N PRO A 322 40.53 -3.02 -9.80
CA PRO A 322 39.47 -2.52 -8.94
C PRO A 322 39.55 -3.17 -7.54
N GLN A 323 39.27 -2.38 -6.50
CA GLN A 323 39.32 -2.88 -5.12
C GLN A 323 38.16 -3.83 -4.78
N GLU A 324 38.35 -4.63 -3.74
CA GLU A 324 37.40 -5.66 -3.32
C GLU A 324 35.98 -5.13 -3.06
N TYR A 325 35.86 -3.95 -2.41
CA TYR A 325 34.56 -3.36 -2.10
C TYR A 325 33.72 -3.10 -3.36
N ILE A 326 34.35 -2.60 -4.44
CA ILE A 326 33.64 -2.25 -5.66
C ILE A 326 33.38 -3.49 -6.52
N THR A 327 34.29 -4.46 -6.51
CA THR A 327 34.07 -5.74 -7.20
C THR A 327 32.95 -6.55 -6.56
N ASN A 328 32.84 -6.53 -5.22
CA ASN A 328 31.74 -7.19 -4.50
C ASN A 328 30.39 -6.55 -4.85
N ILE A 329 30.33 -5.21 -4.88
CA ILE A 329 29.12 -4.48 -5.33
C ILE A 329 28.77 -4.85 -6.77
N GLY A 330 29.77 -4.85 -7.67
CA GLY A 330 29.55 -5.17 -9.08
C GLY A 330 29.00 -6.57 -9.28
N GLN A 331 29.59 -7.57 -8.63
CA GLN A 331 29.12 -8.96 -8.69
C GLN A 331 27.70 -9.12 -8.13
N TYR A 332 27.39 -8.45 -7.03
CA TYR A 332 26.07 -8.51 -6.38
C TYR A 332 24.96 -7.86 -7.22
N ILE A 333 25.23 -6.71 -7.83
CA ILE A 333 24.27 -6.06 -8.74
C ILE A 333 24.10 -6.90 -10.01
N MET A 334 25.15 -7.58 -10.48
CA MET A 334 25.06 -8.51 -11.61
C MET A 334 24.24 -9.78 -11.32
N SER A 335 24.14 -10.21 -10.06
CA SER A 335 23.29 -11.36 -9.67
C SER A 335 21.83 -10.97 -9.42
N LEU A 336 21.55 -9.70 -9.10
CA LEU A 336 20.20 -9.19 -8.82
C LEU A 336 19.15 -9.53 -9.91
N PRO A 337 19.42 -9.44 -11.23
CA PRO A 337 18.45 -9.82 -12.25
C PRO A 337 17.90 -11.25 -12.11
N LEU A 338 18.72 -12.20 -11.66
CA LEU A 338 18.28 -13.60 -11.42
C LEU A 338 17.25 -13.69 -10.29
N HIS A 339 17.30 -12.77 -9.32
CA HIS A 339 16.36 -12.68 -8.22
C HIS A 339 15.11 -11.85 -8.55
N LEU A 340 15.18 -11.04 -9.62
CA LEU A 340 14.04 -10.30 -10.18
C LEU A 340 13.28 -11.09 -11.24
N GLU A 341 13.88 -12.13 -11.83
CA GLU A 341 13.25 -13.02 -12.81
C GLU A 341 11.88 -13.57 -12.36
N PRO A 342 11.67 -13.96 -11.09
CA PRO A 342 10.34 -14.37 -10.62
C PRO A 342 9.25 -13.31 -10.78
N PHE A 343 9.60 -12.00 -10.85
CA PHE A 343 8.62 -10.92 -11.01
C PHE A 343 8.10 -10.81 -12.44
N VAL A 344 8.89 -11.28 -13.41
CA VAL A 344 8.60 -11.17 -14.85
C VAL A 344 8.03 -12.48 -15.38
N THR A 345 8.48 -13.61 -14.84
CA THR A 345 8.15 -14.96 -15.33
C THR A 345 6.89 -15.55 -14.68
N GLN A 346 6.56 -15.15 -13.45
CA GLN A 346 5.29 -15.52 -12.84
C GLN A 346 4.24 -14.50 -13.24
N GLU A 347 3.28 -14.89 -14.10
CA GLU A 347 2.10 -14.10 -14.42
C GLU A 347 1.16 -14.02 -13.19
N ASP A 348 1.63 -13.39 -12.12
CA ASP A 348 0.81 -13.05 -10.97
C ASP A 348 0.27 -11.61 -11.14
N PRO A 349 -0.99 -11.43 -11.57
CA PRO A 349 -1.56 -10.11 -11.79
C PRO A 349 -1.67 -9.31 -10.49
N ALA A 350 -1.66 -9.96 -9.32
CA ALA A 350 -1.64 -9.28 -8.04
C ALA A 350 -0.28 -8.64 -7.80
N LEU A 351 0.80 -9.39 -8.02
CA LEU A 351 2.17 -8.88 -7.90
C LEU A 351 2.44 -7.75 -8.88
N GLU A 352 2.06 -7.89 -10.15
CA GLU A 352 2.21 -6.84 -11.17
C GLU A 352 1.49 -5.55 -10.75
N LEU A 353 0.23 -5.66 -10.29
CA LEU A 353 -0.53 -4.53 -9.76
C LEU A 353 0.18 -3.86 -8.56
N ALA A 354 0.73 -4.66 -7.65
CA ALA A 354 1.47 -4.16 -6.49
C ALA A 354 2.72 -3.39 -6.91
N LEU A 355 3.47 -3.93 -7.86
CA LEU A 355 4.71 -3.35 -8.32
C LEU A 355 4.48 -2.03 -9.05
N HIS A 356 3.46 -1.93 -9.91
CA HIS A 356 3.08 -0.67 -10.55
C HIS A 356 2.49 0.37 -9.58
N ALA A 357 1.76 -0.08 -8.56
CA ALA A 357 1.25 0.81 -7.51
C ALA A 357 2.35 1.23 -6.51
N GLY A 358 3.44 0.48 -6.45
CA GLY A 358 4.61 0.74 -5.63
C GLY A 358 5.40 1.93 -6.17
N LYS A 359 6.01 2.70 -5.27
CA LYS A 359 6.96 3.75 -5.64
C LYS A 359 8.30 3.38 -5.06
N LEU A 360 9.30 3.23 -5.92
CA LEU A 360 10.67 2.98 -5.51
C LEU A 360 11.41 4.29 -5.25
N PRO A 361 12.40 4.29 -4.35
CA PRO A 361 13.32 5.41 -4.21
C PRO A 361 14.20 5.54 -5.46
N PHE A 362 14.81 6.71 -5.66
CA PHE A 362 15.65 7.00 -6.83
C PHE A 362 14.98 6.67 -8.19
N PRO A 363 13.80 7.26 -8.50
CA PRO A 363 13.21 7.14 -9.84
C PRO A 363 14.12 7.78 -10.90
N PRO A 364 13.98 7.42 -12.18
CA PRO A 364 14.72 8.06 -13.27
C PRO A 364 14.42 9.58 -13.32
N GLU A 365 15.38 10.38 -13.78
CA GLU A 365 15.20 11.83 -13.89
C GLU A 365 14.12 12.15 -14.95
N GLN A 366 13.30 13.18 -14.68
CA GLN A 366 12.22 13.57 -15.60
C GLN A 366 12.81 14.05 -16.94
N GLY A 367 12.58 13.29 -18.02
CA GLY A 367 13.03 13.62 -19.37
C GLY A 367 14.11 12.69 -19.95
N ASP A 368 14.56 11.68 -19.20
CA ASP A 368 15.32 10.58 -19.78
C ASP A 368 14.32 9.60 -20.45
N ASP A 369 14.33 9.51 -21.79
CA ASP A 369 13.60 8.49 -22.56
C ASP A 369 14.27 7.12 -22.34
N LEU A 370 14.02 6.50 -21.18
CA LEU A 370 14.58 5.20 -20.81
C LEU A 370 13.60 4.06 -21.14
N PRO A 371 14.03 3.01 -21.89
CA PRO A 371 13.25 1.79 -22.14
C PRO A 371 12.86 1.01 -20.87
N GLU A 372 13.51 1.30 -19.74
CA GLU A 372 13.32 0.66 -18.41
C GLU A 372 11.90 0.86 -17.82
N LEU A 373 11.07 1.73 -18.41
CA LEU A 373 9.75 2.06 -17.89
C LEU A 373 8.67 1.02 -18.25
N ASP A 374 8.93 0.13 -19.21
CA ASP A 374 7.97 -0.87 -19.67
C ASP A 374 8.06 -2.19 -18.88
N ASN A 375 9.21 -2.48 -18.25
CA ASN A 375 9.45 -3.71 -17.49
C ASN A 375 9.79 -3.39 -16.03
N THR A 376 8.98 -3.91 -15.10
CA THR A 376 9.14 -3.60 -13.68
C THR A 376 10.45 -4.13 -13.08
N ALA A 377 10.99 -5.23 -13.59
CA ALA A 377 12.30 -5.72 -13.14
C ALA A 377 13.43 -4.73 -13.51
N ASP A 378 13.39 -4.18 -14.72
CA ASP A 378 14.37 -3.20 -15.18
C ASP A 378 14.24 -1.90 -14.38
N TYR A 379 13.01 -1.49 -14.06
CA TYR A 379 12.75 -0.35 -13.16
C TYR A 379 13.36 -0.54 -11.76
N TRP A 380 13.21 -1.74 -11.18
CA TRP A 380 13.81 -2.12 -9.89
C TRP A 380 15.34 -2.12 -9.95
N LEU A 381 15.91 -2.75 -10.96
CA LEU A 381 17.36 -2.80 -11.19
C LEU A 381 17.93 -1.39 -11.34
N GLY A 382 17.28 -0.55 -12.15
CA GLY A 382 17.66 0.85 -12.34
C GLY A 382 17.59 1.66 -11.04
N SER A 383 16.58 1.42 -10.19
CA SER A 383 16.45 2.10 -8.89
C SER A 383 17.63 1.77 -7.96
N ILE A 384 18.00 0.49 -7.84
CA ILE A 384 19.14 0.04 -7.03
C ILE A 384 20.47 0.58 -7.60
N ALA A 385 20.64 0.53 -8.92
CA ALA A 385 21.82 1.06 -9.60
C ALA A 385 21.99 2.57 -9.37
N ARG A 386 20.92 3.35 -9.54
CA ARG A 386 20.93 4.80 -9.27
C ARG A 386 21.25 5.12 -7.82
N ALA A 387 20.65 4.38 -6.88
CA ALA A 387 20.95 4.52 -5.45
C ALA A 387 22.42 4.21 -5.13
N THR A 388 22.97 3.17 -5.77
CA THR A 388 24.37 2.75 -5.64
C THR A 388 25.31 3.85 -6.11
N MET A 389 25.10 4.35 -7.33
CA MET A 389 25.93 5.41 -7.90
C MET A 389 25.84 6.71 -7.08
N GLN A 390 24.64 7.09 -6.65
CA GLN A 390 24.45 8.27 -5.82
C GLN A 390 25.18 8.14 -4.48
N THR A 391 25.01 7.00 -3.79
CA THR A 391 25.66 6.75 -2.50
C THR A 391 27.17 6.64 -2.64
N TYR A 392 27.67 6.12 -3.76
CA TYR A 392 29.11 6.09 -4.04
C TYR A 392 29.66 7.49 -4.25
N CYS A 393 28.97 8.35 -5.02
CA CYS A 393 29.33 9.75 -5.15
C CYS A 393 29.38 10.45 -3.78
N ASP A 394 28.35 10.25 -2.95
CA ASP A 394 28.28 10.85 -1.62
C ASP A 394 29.42 10.33 -0.71
N ALA A 395 29.74 9.04 -0.76
CA ALA A 395 30.85 8.45 0.00
C ALA A 395 32.22 9.00 -0.44
N ILE A 396 32.43 9.22 -1.74
CA ILE A 396 33.65 9.83 -2.28
C ILE A 396 33.83 11.26 -1.76
N LEU A 397 32.74 12.04 -1.70
CA LEU A 397 32.78 13.41 -1.22
C LEU A 397 33.02 13.53 0.30
N LEU A 398 32.95 12.41 1.04
CA LEU A 398 33.25 12.33 2.48
C LEU A 398 34.68 11.91 2.79
N ILE A 399 35.49 11.56 1.77
CA ILE A 399 36.91 11.24 1.98
C ILE A 399 37.62 12.52 2.51
N PRO A 400 38.54 12.44 3.48
CA PRO A 400 39.22 13.64 4.00
C PRO A 400 40.23 14.26 3.02
N GLU A 401 41.07 13.44 2.40
CA GLU A 401 42.15 13.84 1.49
C GLU A 401 42.28 12.78 0.38
N LEU A 402 42.98 13.06 -0.71
CA LEU A 402 43.25 12.09 -1.77
C LEU A 402 44.70 12.23 -2.22
N THR A 403 45.49 11.17 -1.98
CA THR A 403 46.83 11.02 -2.55
C THR A 403 46.77 10.83 -4.07
N ALA A 404 47.91 10.97 -4.76
CA ALA A 404 48.01 10.69 -6.19
C ALA A 404 47.66 9.23 -6.53
N HIS A 405 48.04 8.29 -5.65
CA HIS A 405 47.69 6.88 -5.80
C HIS A 405 46.20 6.62 -5.56
N SER A 406 45.63 7.11 -4.46
CA SER A 406 44.19 6.92 -4.15
C SER A 406 43.28 7.61 -5.18
N THR A 407 43.71 8.74 -5.75
CA THR A 407 43.03 9.38 -6.90
C THR A 407 42.99 8.47 -8.13
N LYS A 408 44.12 7.85 -8.52
CA LYS A 408 44.19 6.92 -9.65
C LYS A 408 43.36 5.66 -9.38
N GLN A 409 43.45 5.11 -8.17
CA GLN A 409 42.70 3.92 -7.75
C GLN A 409 41.18 4.16 -7.78
N LEU A 410 40.73 5.29 -7.25
CA LEU A 410 39.30 5.63 -7.24
C LEU A 410 38.76 5.81 -8.67
N ALA A 411 39.55 6.36 -9.59
CA ALA A 411 39.17 6.42 -11.00
C ALA A 411 39.00 5.01 -11.61
N THR A 412 39.92 4.08 -11.32
CA THR A 412 39.82 2.67 -11.74
C THR A 412 38.57 1.98 -11.17
N ASP A 413 38.26 2.23 -9.89
CA ASP A 413 37.08 1.66 -9.22
C ASP A 413 35.77 2.19 -9.86
N ILE A 414 35.70 3.49 -10.15
CA ILE A 414 34.54 4.11 -10.85
C ILE A 414 34.39 3.55 -12.26
N ASP A 415 35.48 3.35 -13.00
CA ASP A 415 35.44 2.75 -14.34
C ASP A 415 34.87 1.33 -14.28
N TYR A 416 35.29 0.53 -13.30
CA TYR A 416 34.75 -0.81 -13.10
C TYR A 416 33.23 -0.77 -12.87
N LEU A 417 32.76 0.07 -11.94
CA LEU A 417 31.33 0.21 -11.68
C LEU A 417 30.57 0.68 -12.93
N SER A 418 31.13 1.63 -13.68
CA SER A 418 30.52 2.14 -14.91
C SER A 418 30.36 1.04 -15.95
N ASN A 419 31.38 0.20 -16.14
CA ASN A 419 31.30 -0.96 -17.03
C ASN A 419 30.26 -1.98 -16.58
N VAL A 420 30.06 -2.17 -15.27
CA VAL A 420 28.99 -3.04 -14.74
C VAL A 420 27.61 -2.48 -15.07
N MET A 421 27.41 -1.16 -14.91
CA MET A 421 26.14 -0.52 -15.29
C MET A 421 25.87 -0.67 -16.79
N ASP A 422 26.87 -0.41 -17.63
CA ASP A 422 26.77 -0.57 -19.09
C ASP A 422 26.44 -2.02 -19.48
N ALA A 423 27.04 -3.02 -18.82
CA ALA A 423 26.75 -4.44 -19.04
C ALA A 423 25.32 -4.83 -18.68
N LEU A 424 24.70 -4.13 -17.75
CA LEU A 424 23.29 -4.29 -17.36
C LEU A 424 22.33 -3.45 -18.22
N GLY A 425 22.83 -2.75 -19.23
CA GLY A 425 22.04 -1.86 -20.09
C GLY A 425 21.67 -0.52 -19.44
N LEU A 426 22.28 -0.19 -18.31
CA LEU A 426 22.05 1.05 -17.58
C LEU A 426 23.13 2.08 -17.91
N GLN A 427 22.82 3.37 -17.70
CA GLN A 427 23.79 4.45 -17.93
C GLN A 427 24.40 4.95 -16.61
N PRO A 428 25.73 5.19 -16.56
CA PRO A 428 26.36 5.83 -15.42
C PRO A 428 25.78 7.22 -15.15
N SER A 429 25.59 7.59 -13.89
CA SER A 429 25.02 8.89 -13.54
C SER A 429 25.93 10.04 -13.98
N ARG A 430 25.33 11.18 -14.33
CA ARG A 430 26.09 12.39 -14.74
C ARG A 430 27.08 12.80 -13.66
N THR A 431 26.68 12.77 -12.39
CA THR A 431 27.55 13.12 -11.26
C THR A 431 28.76 12.19 -11.18
N LEU A 432 28.58 10.87 -11.36
CA LEU A 432 29.67 9.90 -11.32
C LEU A 432 30.66 10.13 -12.47
N GLN A 433 30.16 10.40 -13.69
CA GLN A 433 30.96 10.76 -14.85
C GLN A 433 31.76 12.07 -14.65
N GLN A 434 31.17 13.05 -13.99
CA GLN A 434 31.85 14.31 -13.66
C GLN A 434 32.94 14.10 -12.61
N ILE A 435 32.70 13.28 -11.58
CA ILE A 435 33.71 12.93 -10.57
C ILE A 435 34.91 12.26 -11.24
N VAL A 436 34.71 11.20 -12.05
CA VAL A 436 35.85 10.51 -12.69
C VAL A 436 36.62 11.43 -13.65
N THR A 437 35.93 12.35 -14.33
CA THR A 437 36.57 13.38 -15.17
C THR A 437 37.48 14.30 -14.35
N LEU A 438 37.03 14.73 -13.17
CA LEU A 438 37.81 15.56 -12.26
C LEU A 438 38.96 14.80 -11.59
N LEU A 439 38.80 13.52 -11.27
CA LEU A 439 39.87 12.68 -10.71
C LEU A 439 40.99 12.44 -11.74
N ARG A 440 40.63 12.23 -13.01
CA ARG A 440 41.60 12.02 -14.10
C ARG A 440 42.32 13.29 -14.56
N ALA A 441 41.77 14.47 -14.28
CA ALA A 441 42.37 15.73 -14.69
C ALA A 441 43.76 15.90 -14.06
N LYS A 442 44.76 16.21 -14.90
CA LYS A 442 46.11 16.57 -14.41
C LYS A 442 46.04 17.86 -13.60
N PRO A 443 46.88 18.04 -12.56
CA PRO A 443 46.90 19.26 -11.75
C PRO A 443 46.96 20.55 -12.58
N GLU A 444 47.78 20.57 -13.63
CA GLU A 444 47.98 21.73 -14.52
C GLU A 444 46.75 22.04 -15.39
N GLU A 445 45.99 21.01 -15.77
CA GLU A 445 44.83 21.11 -16.67
C GLU A 445 43.50 21.17 -15.90
N TYR A 446 43.54 21.00 -14.58
CA TYR A 446 42.35 20.86 -13.74
C TYR A 446 41.36 22.02 -13.93
N ARG A 447 41.85 23.26 -13.91
CA ARG A 447 41.03 24.47 -14.13
C ARG A 447 40.35 24.48 -15.48
N LEU A 448 40.99 23.96 -16.54
CA LEU A 448 40.44 23.94 -17.88
C LEU A 448 39.33 22.89 -17.99
N THR A 449 39.60 21.68 -17.51
CA THR A 449 38.64 20.57 -17.50
C THR A 449 37.42 20.88 -16.62
N ALA A 450 37.61 21.59 -15.51
CA ALA A 450 36.55 21.95 -14.58
C ALA A 450 35.59 23.06 -15.06
N LYS A 451 35.90 23.81 -16.13
CA LYS A 451 35.12 24.99 -16.56
C LYS A 451 33.64 24.70 -16.85
N LEU A 452 33.34 23.50 -17.35
CA LEU A 452 31.99 23.10 -17.77
C LEU A 452 31.26 22.29 -16.69
N LEU A 453 31.86 22.11 -15.51
CA LEU A 453 31.36 21.24 -14.46
C LEU A 453 30.76 22.05 -13.29
N PRO A 454 29.87 21.44 -12.48
CA PRO A 454 29.25 22.13 -11.34
C PRO A 454 30.29 22.64 -10.34
N ARG A 455 30.27 23.95 -10.05
CA ARG A 455 31.28 24.63 -9.20
C ARG A 455 31.49 23.98 -7.83
N ARG A 456 30.42 23.53 -7.18
CA ARG A 456 30.50 22.86 -5.86
C ARG A 456 31.29 21.57 -5.94
N LEU A 457 31.03 20.75 -6.95
CA LEU A 457 31.72 19.48 -7.15
C LEU A 457 33.20 19.71 -7.45
N VAL A 458 33.50 20.68 -8.31
CA VAL A 458 34.88 21.11 -8.63
C VAL A 458 35.62 21.54 -7.37
N SER A 459 35.04 22.43 -6.55
CA SER A 459 35.71 22.92 -5.35
C SER A 459 35.98 21.82 -4.33
N THR A 460 35.04 20.88 -4.17
CA THR A 460 35.21 19.76 -3.24
C THR A 460 36.31 18.82 -3.73
N ILE A 461 36.26 18.36 -4.99
CA ILE A 461 37.29 17.45 -5.53
C ILE A 461 38.67 18.11 -5.58
N ALA A 462 38.76 19.43 -5.83
CA ALA A 462 40.02 20.16 -5.76
C ALA A 462 40.59 20.18 -4.34
N ALA A 463 39.74 20.44 -3.33
CA ALA A 463 40.13 20.41 -1.93
C ALA A 463 40.61 19.02 -1.50
N LEU A 464 39.89 17.97 -1.90
CA LEU A 464 40.28 16.58 -1.62
C LEU A 464 41.67 16.26 -2.16
N ARG A 465 41.99 16.72 -3.38
CA ARG A 465 43.28 16.46 -4.04
C ARG A 465 44.39 17.45 -3.66
N GLY A 466 44.15 18.39 -2.75
CA GLY A 466 45.11 19.44 -2.39
C GLY A 466 45.48 20.39 -3.55
N LEU A 467 44.56 20.65 -4.48
CA LEU A 467 44.79 21.50 -5.66
C LEU A 467 44.30 22.94 -5.45
N ASP A 468 45.16 23.91 -5.77
CA ASP A 468 44.77 25.33 -5.86
C ASP A 468 43.97 25.58 -7.14
N HIS A 469 42.63 25.63 -7.03
CA HIS A 469 41.72 25.81 -8.18
C HIS A 469 41.29 27.26 -8.41
#